data_AF-A0A3S5DDG8-F1
#
_entry.id   AF-A0A3S5DDG8-F1
#
_cell.length_a   1.000
_cell.length_b   1.000
_cell.length_c   1.000
_cell.angle_alpha   90.00
_cell.angle_beta   90.00
_cell.angle_gamma   90.00
#
_symmetry.space_group_name_H-M   'P 1'
#
loop_
_entity.id
_entity.type
_entity.pdbx_description
1 polymer ?
#
loop_
_entity_poly.entity_id
_entity_poly.type
_entity_poly.pdbx_seq_one_letter_code
_entity_poly.pdbx_strand_id
1 'polypeptide(L)' 'MATLSFNATGGDGYPRIDNKPGYVNTGFIDAEVLKEFIQQNSPLDAAAFTPNGEVSWL' A
#
# COMPACT_ATOMS: atom_id res chain seq x y z
N MET A 1 2.78 -4.57 -7.74
CA MET A 1 2.34 -4.71 -6.33
C MET A 1 3.06 -3.65 -5.52
N ALA A 2 2.36 -2.92 -4.67
CA ALA A 2 2.95 -2.02 -3.68
C ALA A 2 2.49 -2.48 -2.28
N THR A 3 3.38 -2.43 -1.30
CA THR A 3 3.11 -2.81 0.10
C THR A 3 4.19 -2.19 1.00
N LEU A 4 4.01 -2.27 2.31
CA LEU A 4 5.01 -1.82 3.28
C LEU A 4 6.19 -2.79 3.37
N SER A 5 7.37 -2.27 3.72
CA SER A 5 8.57 -3.08 3.99
C SER A 5 8.33 -4.11 5.10
N PHE A 6 7.47 -3.79 6.08
CA PHE A 6 7.02 -4.72 7.12
C PHE A 6 6.40 -5.98 6.53
N ASN A 7 5.36 -5.86 5.69
CA ASN A 7 4.73 -7.04 5.05
C ASN A 7 5.69 -7.71 4.07
N ALA A 8 6.47 -6.94 3.32
CA ALA A 8 7.40 -7.47 2.32
C ALA A 8 8.48 -8.39 2.92
N THR A 9 8.90 -8.11 4.16
CA THR A 9 9.87 -8.88 4.93
C THR A 9 9.25 -10.00 5.76
N GLY A 10 7.94 -10.21 5.64
CA GLY A 10 7.21 -11.30 6.29
C GLY A 10 6.47 -10.92 7.57
N GLY A 11 6.32 -9.62 7.84
CA GLY A 11 5.42 -9.13 8.88
C GLY A 11 4.02 -9.75 8.75
N ASP A 12 3.40 -10.07 9.89
CA ASP A 12 2.11 -10.76 10.01
C ASP A 12 1.99 -12.10 9.25
N GLY A 13 3.13 -12.73 8.91
CA GLY A 13 3.14 -14.01 8.20
C GLY A 13 2.89 -13.89 6.69
N TYR A 14 2.99 -12.69 6.12
CA TYR A 14 2.95 -12.51 4.67
C TYR A 14 4.13 -13.25 3.99
N PRO A 15 3.95 -13.73 2.74
CA PRO A 15 5.05 -14.31 1.98
C PRO A 15 6.18 -13.30 1.79
N ARG A 16 7.42 -13.71 2.09
CA ARG A 16 8.60 -12.88 1.87
C ARG A 16 8.79 -12.58 0.39
N ILE A 17 8.74 -11.30 0.04
CA ILE A 17 9.00 -10.80 -1.32
C ILE A 17 10.27 -9.96 -1.38
N ASP A 18 10.83 -9.55 -0.23
CA ASP A 18 12.07 -8.79 -0.11
C ASP A 18 13.30 -9.48 -0.72
N ASN A 19 13.26 -10.80 -0.86
CA ASN A 19 14.32 -11.62 -1.45
C ASN A 19 14.12 -11.98 -2.93
N LYS A 20 13.13 -11.38 -3.62
CA LYS A 20 12.86 -11.64 -5.03
C LYS A 20 13.63 -10.65 -5.92
N PRO A 21 14.10 -11.05 -7.11
CA PRO A 21 14.96 -10.21 -7.97
C PRO A 21 14.29 -8.92 -8.47
N GLY A 22 12.96 -8.83 -8.42
CA GLY A 22 12.20 -7.62 -8.77
C GLY A 22 11.86 -6.71 -7.59
N TYR A 23 12.33 -7.02 -6.38
CA TYR A 23 12.02 -6.23 -5.20
C TYR A 23 12.81 -4.92 -5.18
N VAL A 24 12.10 -3.82 -4.91
CA VAL A 24 12.69 -2.50 -4.68
C VAL A 24 12.07 -1.91 -3.43
N ASN A 25 12.90 -1.59 -2.43
CA ASN A 25 12.49 -0.72 -1.34
C ASN A 25 12.73 0.73 -1.78
N THR A 26 11.66 1.51 -1.92
CA THR A 26 11.73 2.91 -2.40
C THR A 26 12.37 3.85 -1.38
N GLY A 27 12.41 3.46 -0.09
CA GLY A 27 12.87 4.31 1.01
C GLY A 27 11.89 5.43 1.40
N PHE A 28 10.74 5.55 0.73
CA PHE A 28 9.72 6.54 1.10
C PHE A 28 8.97 6.12 2.37
N ILE A 29 8.78 7.09 3.27
CA ILE A 29 8.03 6.90 4.52
C ILE A 29 6.53 6.88 4.19
N ASP A 30 5.81 5.90 4.72
CA ASP A 30 4.38 5.67 4.49
C ASP A 30 3.53 6.92 4.78
N ALA A 31 3.75 7.58 5.92
CA ALA A 31 3.03 8.78 6.32
C ALA A 31 3.29 9.96 5.36
N GLU A 32 4.51 10.11 4.85
CA GLU A 32 4.83 11.19 3.91
C GLU A 32 4.21 10.92 2.53
N VAL A 33 4.21 9.68 2.05
CA VAL A 33 3.53 9.30 0.80
C VAL A 33 2.03 9.58 0.89
N LEU A 34 1.38 9.20 2.00
CA LEU A 34 -0.05 9.46 2.19
C LEU A 34 -0.36 10.96 2.29
N LYS A 35 0.44 11.70 3.06
CA LYS A 35 0.32 13.16 3.17
C LYS A 35 0.45 13.85 1.82
N GLU A 36 1.47 13.50 1.03
CA GLU A 36 1.68 14.08 -0.29
C GLU A 36 0.53 13.77 -1.25
N PHE A 37 0.05 12.51 -1.26
CA PHE A 37 -1.13 12.13 -2.04
C PHE A 37 -2.37 12.96 -1.67
N ILE A 38 -2.66 13.10 -0.38
CA ILE A 38 -3.80 13.91 0.10
C ILE A 38 -3.63 15.37 -0.32
N GLN A 39 -2.42 15.94 -0.15
CA GLN A 39 -2.15 17.33 -0.50
C GLN A 39 -2.37 17.62 -1.99
N GLN A 40 -1.93 16.71 -2.86
CA GLN A 40 -2.06 16.87 -4.32
C GLN A 40 -3.48 16.66 -4.85
N ASN A 41 -4.33 15.93 -4.11
CA ASN A 41 -5.67 15.55 -4.54
C ASN A 41 -6.79 16.20 -3.69
N SER A 42 -6.45 17.20 -2.87
CA SER A 42 -7.41 17.88 -1.99
C SER A 42 -8.28 18.89 -2.77
N PRO A 43 -9.59 19.01 -2.46
CA PRO A 43 -10.35 18.19 -1.52
C PRO A 43 -10.65 16.80 -2.09
N LEU A 44 -10.48 15.77 -1.27
CA LEU A 44 -10.78 14.40 -1.65
C LEU A 44 -12.29 14.14 -1.64
N ASP A 45 -12.79 13.53 -2.72
CA ASP A 45 -14.10 12.87 -2.71
C ASP A 45 -13.95 11.48 -2.09
N ALA A 46 -14.44 11.30 -0.86
CA ALA A 46 -14.39 10.02 -0.18
C ALA A 46 -15.22 8.93 -0.90
N ALA A 47 -16.26 9.31 -1.65
CA ALA A 47 -17.09 8.35 -2.37
C ALA A 47 -16.28 7.59 -3.44
N ALA A 48 -15.27 8.23 -4.03
CA ALA A 48 -14.38 7.64 -5.03
C ALA A 48 -13.54 6.46 -4.50
N PHE A 49 -13.41 6.31 -3.18
CA PHE A 49 -12.64 5.24 -2.53
C PHE A 49 -13.54 4.19 -1.86
N THR A 50 -14.85 4.21 -2.11
CA THR A 50 -15.81 3.27 -1.52
C THR A 50 -15.67 1.88 -2.15
N PRO A 51 -15.40 0.81 -1.38
CA PRO A 51 -15.40 -0.55 -1.91
C PRO A 51 -16.80 -1.00 -2.32
N ASN A 52 -16.93 -1.72 -3.44
CA ASN A 52 -18.20 -2.23 -3.97
C ASN A 52 -18.28 -3.76 -3.98
N GLY A 53 -17.51 -4.43 -3.12
CA GLY A 53 -17.50 -5.88 -3.00
C GLY A 53 -16.60 -6.57 -4.02
N GLU A 54 -15.56 -5.91 -4.48
CA GLU A 54 -14.59 -6.42 -5.45
C GLU A 54 -13.86 -7.68 -4.94
N VAL A 55 -13.76 -7.85 -3.61
CA VAL A 55 -13.20 -9.03 -2.94
C VAL A 55 -14.21 -9.57 -1.92
N SER A 56 -14.48 -10.87 -1.98
CA SER A 56 -15.38 -11.59 -1.07
C SER A 56 -14.79 -12.93 -0.66
N TRP A 57 -15.24 -13.45 0.48
CA TRP A 57 -14.93 -14.81 0.95
C TRP A 57 -16.22 -15.63 0.95
N LEU A 58 -16.11 -16.90 0.56
CA LEU A 58 -17.22 -17.87 0.57
C LEU A 58 -17.49 -18.40 1.98
#